data_AF-A0A955QY17-F1
#
_entry.id   AF-A0A955QY17-F1
#
_cell.length_a   1.000
_cell.length_b   1.000
_cell.length_c   1.000
_cell.angle_alpha   90.00
_cell.angle_beta   90.00
_cell.angle_gamma   90.00
#
_symmetry.space_group_name_H-M   'P 1'
#
loop_
_entity.id
_entity.type
_entity.pdbx_description
1 polymer ?
#
loop_
_entity_poly.entity_id
_entity_poly.type
_entity_poly.pdbx_seq_one_letter_code
_entity_poly.pdbx_strand_id
1 'polypeptide(L)'
;SLREESGLPTLAHLNLLASAFEAVDGNDSADDVAEFIQEMAYLVDDLSAEQVLRDINEDRSISGFPEVKGIEQVEAELSERKRYYRNAIKDALNRLPPASLVDAMTVAVDQITGGGEDHAPELIDDLVDSYAVETQGFLQKEAESVEKLINAARDSATSGEKVVKPIVDKLVVVARNWDKVAQPIQLSAKARGIDHDPSHEIAYSIRSLAIDLFNEHDMLDQSQRLTELIQELFAELPEVVERVYEDADALENIASGRQMVAEKFKEFNLSGDTFTWKGQRYDIGNIKHLGFYRSITSHKTNFVETGKTEKAILSLTFNNGQTVKLSFDEEGIFWNKNRTQEIQSLAEFYGYLSHITFDRRVKFYEDQIARNGFWTYDECYFYPRKKVVFRGKDFDVSSSSFLRSYGCIEMRKKDFGMLDKIKREVSVTKIPQFSTVTDTDVIFHLLEKHMGLRWKS
;
A
#
# COMPACT_ATOMS: atom_id res chain seq x y z
N SER A 1 34.04 4.62 40.98
CA SER A 1 33.54 3.23 40.82
C SER A 1 34.70 2.30 40.55
N LEU A 2 34.60 0.96 40.74
CA LEU A 2 35.63 0.01 40.24
C LEU A 2 35.82 0.14 38.72
N ARG A 3 34.76 0.56 38.02
CA ARG A 3 34.71 0.89 36.59
C ARG A 3 35.56 2.12 36.19
N GLU A 4 35.85 3.01 37.14
CA GLU A 4 36.60 4.27 36.89
C GLU A 4 38.03 4.20 37.48
N GLU A 5 38.47 3.02 37.90
CA GLU A 5 39.78 2.86 38.54
C GLU A 5 40.89 3.14 37.52
N SER A 6 41.74 4.12 37.81
CA SER A 6 42.80 4.59 36.91
C SER A 6 44.18 4.15 37.39
N GLY A 7 45.08 3.86 36.45
CA GLY A 7 46.46 3.45 36.74
C GLY A 7 46.68 1.95 36.92
N LEU A 8 45.66 1.11 36.71
CA LEU A 8 45.82 -0.34 36.60
C LEU A 8 46.30 -0.72 35.18
N PRO A 9 47.17 -1.75 35.03
CA PRO A 9 47.43 -2.37 33.73
C PRO A 9 46.13 -2.89 33.10
N THR A 10 45.96 -2.74 31.78
CA THR A 10 44.74 -3.09 31.04
C THR A 10 44.24 -4.50 31.35
N LEU A 11 45.14 -5.50 31.35
CA LEU A 11 44.79 -6.89 31.66
C LEU A 11 44.25 -7.06 33.09
N ALA A 12 44.84 -6.36 34.07
CA ALA A 12 44.38 -6.42 35.46
C ALA A 12 43.00 -5.77 35.62
N HIS A 13 42.79 -4.63 34.95
CA HIS A 13 41.52 -3.93 34.95
C HIS A 13 40.42 -4.79 34.32
N LEU A 14 40.66 -5.40 33.16
CA LEU A 14 39.69 -6.32 32.53
C LEU A 14 39.32 -7.52 33.42
N ASN A 15 40.28 -8.09 34.15
CA ASN A 15 40.00 -9.17 35.10
C ASN A 15 39.12 -8.70 36.27
N LEU A 16 39.33 -7.46 36.73
CA LEU A 16 38.50 -6.84 37.76
C LEU A 16 37.07 -6.60 37.24
N LEU A 17 36.92 -6.04 36.03
CA LEU A 17 35.61 -5.83 35.41
C LEU A 17 34.87 -7.16 35.20
N ALA A 18 35.55 -8.18 34.67
CA ALA A 18 34.97 -9.51 34.51
C ALA A 18 34.46 -10.10 35.84
N SER A 19 35.19 -9.87 36.94
CA SER A 19 34.75 -10.30 38.28
C SER A 19 33.59 -9.46 38.79
N ALA A 20 33.55 -8.15 38.48
CA ALA A 20 32.45 -7.27 38.86
C ALA A 20 31.14 -7.62 38.13
N PHE A 21 31.19 -8.20 36.93
CA PHE A 21 30.00 -8.78 36.27
C PHE A 21 29.34 -9.90 37.08
N GLU A 22 30.06 -10.55 38.01
CA GLU A 22 29.43 -11.53 38.92
C GLU A 22 28.46 -10.89 39.92
N ALA A 23 28.57 -9.58 40.16
CA ALA A 23 27.68 -8.86 41.06
C ALA A 23 26.37 -8.42 40.39
N VAL A 24 26.29 -8.50 39.05
CA VAL A 24 25.06 -8.16 38.31
C VAL A 24 23.94 -9.12 38.70
N ASP A 25 22.78 -8.55 39.03
CA ASP A 25 21.56 -9.27 39.37
C ASP A 25 20.32 -8.71 38.67
N GLY A 26 19.18 -9.38 38.86
CA GLY A 26 17.95 -9.03 38.14
C GLY A 26 17.32 -7.68 38.49
N ASN A 27 17.89 -6.91 39.42
CA ASN A 27 17.46 -5.55 39.76
C ASN A 27 18.27 -4.47 39.04
N ASP A 28 19.40 -4.82 38.41
CA ASP A 28 20.21 -3.86 37.67
C ASP A 28 19.48 -3.39 36.41
N SER A 29 19.68 -2.12 36.06
CA SER A 29 19.04 -1.54 34.89
C SER A 29 19.71 -2.02 33.60
N ALA A 30 18.93 -2.17 32.53
CA ALA A 30 19.46 -2.57 31.23
C ALA A 30 20.52 -1.57 30.72
N ASP A 31 20.30 -0.27 30.94
CA ASP A 31 21.20 0.80 30.53
C ASP A 31 22.55 0.73 31.27
N ASP A 32 22.53 0.49 32.59
CA ASP A 32 23.76 0.41 33.40
C ASP A 32 24.60 -0.81 33.02
N VAL A 33 23.93 -1.95 32.73
CA VAL A 33 24.60 -3.17 32.25
C VAL A 33 25.13 -2.96 30.83
N ALA A 34 24.38 -2.30 29.95
CA ALA A 34 24.82 -1.98 28.60
C ALA A 34 26.05 -1.08 28.58
N GLU A 35 26.08 -0.03 29.41
CA GLU A 35 27.24 0.85 29.57
C GLU A 35 28.45 0.05 30.10
N PHE A 36 28.24 -0.84 31.07
CA PHE A 36 29.30 -1.67 31.61
C PHE A 36 29.89 -2.63 30.55
N ILE A 37 29.04 -3.20 29.67
CA ILE A 37 29.49 -4.02 28.55
C ILE A 37 30.36 -3.20 27.59
N GLN A 38 29.94 -1.98 27.25
CA GLN A 38 30.67 -1.10 26.34
C GLN A 38 32.05 -0.70 26.89
N GLU A 39 32.13 -0.32 28.17
CA GLU A 39 33.39 -0.02 28.83
C GLU A 39 34.37 -1.20 28.78
N MET A 40 33.88 -2.41 29.06
CA MET A 40 34.71 -3.60 28.98
C MET A 40 35.14 -3.89 27.53
N ALA A 41 34.25 -3.72 26.56
CA ALA A 41 34.53 -3.95 25.14
C ALA A 41 35.65 -3.03 24.62
N TYR A 42 35.57 -1.72 24.88
CA TYR A 42 36.63 -0.78 24.51
C TYR A 42 37.97 -1.12 25.19
N LEU A 43 37.93 -1.51 26.46
CA LEU A 43 39.13 -1.87 27.19
C LEU A 43 39.76 -3.18 26.66
N VAL A 44 38.96 -4.10 26.12
CA VAL A 44 39.46 -5.30 25.43
C VAL A 44 40.17 -4.94 24.13
N ASP A 45 39.67 -3.96 23.37
CA ASP A 45 40.32 -3.49 22.13
C ASP A 45 41.66 -2.80 22.41
N ASP A 46 41.79 -2.14 23.56
CA ASP A 46 43.05 -1.53 24.01
C ASP A 46 44.09 -2.56 24.52
N LEU A 47 43.73 -3.85 24.63
CA LEU A 47 44.60 -4.88 25.18
C LEU A 47 45.69 -5.33 24.19
N SER A 48 46.93 -4.89 24.43
CA SER A 48 48.11 -5.27 23.63
C SER A 48 48.87 -6.47 24.24
N ALA A 49 49.08 -7.51 23.42
CA ALA A 49 49.90 -8.65 23.78
C ALA A 49 51.37 -8.26 24.07
N GLU A 50 51.90 -7.27 23.36
CA GLU A 50 53.25 -6.74 23.58
C GLU A 50 53.36 -6.04 24.94
N GLN A 51 52.36 -5.24 25.33
CA GLN A 51 52.35 -4.58 26.63
C GLN A 51 52.26 -5.62 27.75
N VAL A 52 51.36 -6.58 27.61
CA VAL A 52 51.22 -7.69 28.59
C VAL A 52 52.51 -8.49 28.71
N LEU A 53 53.17 -8.81 27.59
CA LEU A 53 54.45 -9.53 27.59
C LEU A 53 55.54 -8.74 28.32
N ARG A 54 55.61 -7.43 28.11
CA ARG A 54 56.55 -6.54 28.82
C ARG A 54 56.28 -6.56 30.32
N ASP A 55 55.05 -6.28 30.72
CA ASP A 55 54.65 -6.18 32.14
C ASP A 55 54.95 -7.50 32.89
N ILE A 56 54.57 -8.64 32.28
CA ILE A 56 54.84 -9.97 32.85
C ILE A 56 56.35 -10.23 32.99
N ASN A 57 57.15 -9.88 31.98
CA ASN A 57 58.59 -10.15 32.03
C ASN A 57 59.32 -9.23 33.00
N GLU A 58 58.86 -7.99 33.19
CA GLU A 58 59.38 -7.10 34.24
C GLU A 58 59.19 -7.73 35.63
N ASP A 59 58.00 -8.23 35.93
CA ASP A 59 57.69 -8.90 37.21
C ASP A 59 58.47 -10.22 37.38
N ARG A 60 58.60 -11.01 36.30
CA ARG A 60 59.35 -12.27 36.31
C ARG A 60 60.84 -12.05 36.54
N SER A 61 61.41 -11.02 35.95
CA SER A 61 62.82 -10.63 36.12
C SER A 61 63.11 -10.25 37.58
N ILE A 62 62.26 -9.41 38.18
CA ILE A 62 62.35 -9.03 39.60
C ILE A 62 62.25 -10.27 40.51
N SER A 63 61.38 -11.21 40.15
CA SER A 63 61.10 -12.43 40.93
C SER A 63 62.07 -13.59 40.66
N GLY A 64 63.02 -13.45 39.72
CA GLY A 64 63.99 -14.49 39.37
C GLY A 64 63.44 -15.65 38.52
N PHE A 65 62.28 -15.49 37.87
CA PHE A 65 61.73 -16.47 36.94
C PHE A 65 62.27 -16.28 35.52
N PRO A 66 62.38 -17.35 34.70
CA PRO A 66 62.76 -17.22 33.30
C PRO A 66 61.74 -16.40 32.50
N GLU A 67 62.20 -15.51 31.62
CA GLU A 67 61.34 -14.71 30.74
C GLU A 67 60.52 -15.56 29.75
N VAL A 68 59.32 -15.07 29.44
CA VAL A 68 58.50 -15.53 28.32
C VAL A 68 59.08 -14.96 27.03
N LYS A 69 59.43 -15.83 26.08
CA LYS A 69 60.19 -15.43 24.87
C LYS A 69 59.34 -15.21 23.63
N GLY A 70 58.17 -15.83 23.55
CA GLY A 70 57.31 -15.79 22.37
C GLY A 70 56.03 -15.03 22.66
N ILE A 71 55.72 -14.01 21.86
CA ILE A 71 54.45 -13.27 21.94
C ILE A 71 53.24 -14.18 21.68
N GLU A 72 53.40 -15.19 20.81
CA GLU A 72 52.38 -16.18 20.49
C GLU A 72 51.84 -16.91 21.74
N GLN A 73 52.68 -17.11 22.77
CA GLN A 73 52.23 -17.72 24.03
C GLN A 73 51.30 -16.78 24.80
N VAL A 74 51.56 -15.47 24.74
CA VAL A 74 50.70 -14.46 25.36
C VAL A 74 49.41 -14.32 24.56
N GLU A 75 49.48 -14.26 23.23
CA GLU A 75 48.30 -14.16 22.35
C GLU A 75 47.33 -15.34 22.54
N ALA A 76 47.85 -16.57 22.67
CA ALA A 76 47.03 -17.75 22.93
C ALA A 76 46.28 -17.64 24.27
N GLU A 77 46.97 -17.24 25.33
CA GLU A 77 46.36 -17.04 26.66
C GLU A 77 45.39 -15.85 26.69
N LEU A 78 45.68 -14.78 25.94
CA LEU A 78 44.78 -13.64 25.80
C LEU A 78 43.50 -14.02 25.04
N SER A 79 43.59 -14.93 24.07
CA SER A 79 42.40 -15.46 23.38
C SER A 79 41.49 -16.22 24.33
N GLU A 80 42.03 -17.10 25.17
CA GLU A 80 41.25 -17.78 26.23
C GLU A 80 40.69 -16.78 27.25
N ARG A 81 41.43 -15.70 27.52
CA ARG A 81 41.01 -14.64 28.42
C ARG A 81 39.85 -13.80 27.85
N LYS A 82 39.89 -13.43 26.57
CA LYS A 82 38.77 -12.77 25.87
C LYS A 82 37.51 -13.65 25.92
N ARG A 83 37.65 -14.95 25.73
CA ARG A 83 36.54 -15.91 25.89
C ARG A 83 35.95 -15.91 27.31
N TYR A 84 36.81 -15.83 28.33
CA TYR A 84 36.37 -15.70 29.72
C TYR A 84 35.57 -14.41 29.93
N TYR A 85 36.03 -13.27 29.41
CA TYR A 85 35.33 -11.98 29.50
C TYR A 85 33.94 -12.03 28.87
N ARG A 86 33.85 -12.56 27.65
CA ARG A 86 32.58 -12.77 26.97
C ARG A 86 31.61 -13.63 27.79
N ASN A 87 32.11 -14.72 28.39
CA ASN A 87 31.28 -15.59 29.23
C ASN A 87 30.81 -14.87 30.50
N ALA A 88 31.65 -14.04 31.13
CA ALA A 88 31.25 -13.26 32.30
C ALA A 88 30.11 -12.28 31.98
N ILE A 89 30.21 -11.56 30.85
CA ILE A 89 29.15 -10.68 30.35
C ILE A 89 27.87 -11.48 30.09
N LYS A 90 28.00 -12.60 29.37
CA LYS A 90 26.86 -13.48 29.05
C LYS A 90 26.17 -14.02 30.31
N ASP A 91 26.95 -14.46 31.29
CA ASP A 91 26.42 -14.97 32.54
C ASP A 91 25.74 -13.87 33.37
N ALA A 92 26.21 -12.62 33.26
CA ALA A 92 25.53 -11.46 33.85
C ALA A 92 24.20 -11.15 33.15
N LEU A 93 24.20 -11.10 31.82
CA LEU A 93 22.99 -10.92 31.01
C LEU A 93 21.94 -11.99 31.32
N ASN A 94 22.35 -13.26 31.45
CA ASN A 94 21.46 -14.37 31.77
C ASN A 94 20.84 -14.33 33.18
N ARG A 95 21.31 -13.44 34.07
CA ARG A 95 20.70 -13.20 35.39
C ARG A 95 19.60 -12.14 35.34
N LEU A 96 19.54 -11.34 34.27
CA LEU A 96 18.51 -10.34 34.07
C LEU A 96 17.17 -11.00 33.70
N PRO A 97 16.04 -10.33 33.97
CA PRO A 97 14.77 -10.68 33.34
C PRO A 97 14.90 -10.69 31.81
N PRO A 98 14.23 -11.60 31.07
CA PRO A 98 14.41 -11.72 29.62
C PRO A 98 14.22 -10.43 28.82
N ALA A 99 13.25 -9.60 29.22
CA ALA A 99 13.04 -8.30 28.57
C ALA A 99 14.23 -7.35 28.79
N SER A 100 14.75 -7.30 30.02
CA SER A 100 15.91 -6.48 30.38
C SER A 100 17.20 -6.97 29.74
N LEU A 101 17.37 -8.29 29.55
CA LEU A 101 18.49 -8.86 28.79
C LEU A 101 18.48 -8.35 27.35
N VAL A 102 17.34 -8.48 26.67
CA VAL A 102 17.18 -8.03 25.28
C VAL A 102 17.43 -6.52 25.20
N ASP A 103 16.82 -5.74 26.10
CA ASP A 103 17.01 -4.29 26.14
C ASP A 103 18.50 -3.93 26.36
N ALA A 104 19.20 -4.60 27.30
CA ALA A 104 20.63 -4.35 27.56
C ALA A 104 21.51 -4.71 26.35
N MET A 105 21.20 -5.82 25.67
CA MET A 105 21.91 -6.22 24.46
C MET A 105 21.70 -5.21 23.34
N THR A 106 20.44 -4.80 23.10
CA THR A 106 20.11 -3.80 22.07
C THR A 106 20.82 -2.48 22.35
N VAL A 107 20.73 -1.95 23.58
CA VAL A 107 21.36 -0.67 23.94
C VAL A 107 22.88 -0.74 23.80
N ALA A 108 23.52 -1.83 24.23
CA ALA A 108 24.97 -1.98 24.11
C ALA A 108 25.44 -1.97 22.66
N VAL A 109 24.74 -2.68 21.77
CA VAL A 109 25.10 -2.75 20.35
C VAL A 109 24.76 -1.43 19.64
N ASP A 110 23.58 -0.86 19.88
CA ASP A 110 23.13 0.39 19.26
C ASP A 110 24.08 1.54 19.55
N GLN A 111 24.43 1.74 20.84
CA GLN A 111 25.30 2.84 21.24
C GLN A 111 26.72 2.69 20.70
N ILE A 112 27.29 1.48 20.76
CA ILE A 112 28.68 1.26 20.34
C ILE A 112 28.87 1.31 18.82
N THR A 113 27.81 1.01 18.06
CA THR A 113 27.81 1.05 16.59
C THR A 113 27.18 2.32 16.02
N GLY A 114 26.64 3.21 16.87
CA GLY A 114 25.92 4.40 16.41
C GLY A 114 24.71 4.07 15.52
N GLY A 115 23.93 3.04 15.88
CA GLY A 115 22.80 2.57 15.06
C GLY A 115 23.22 1.72 13.85
N GLY A 116 24.34 1.00 13.98
CA GLY A 116 24.90 0.15 12.94
C GLY A 116 25.71 0.89 11.85
N GLU A 117 26.14 2.12 12.12
CA GLU A 117 26.95 2.94 11.18
C GLU A 117 28.46 2.72 11.35
N ASP A 118 28.90 2.41 12.57
CA ASP A 118 30.29 2.18 12.94
C ASP A 118 30.55 0.70 13.32
N HIS A 119 31.77 0.23 13.07
CA HIS A 119 32.18 -1.12 13.46
C HIS A 119 32.24 -1.26 14.99
N ALA A 120 31.76 -2.39 15.51
CA ALA A 120 31.85 -2.72 16.93
C ALA A 120 33.22 -3.35 17.28
N PRO A 121 33.65 -3.25 18.55
CA PRO A 121 34.70 -4.10 19.11
C PRO A 121 34.43 -5.60 18.90
N GLU A 122 35.51 -6.39 18.74
CA GLU A 122 35.42 -7.85 18.50
C GLU A 122 34.60 -8.56 19.59
N LEU A 123 34.71 -8.09 20.84
CA LEU A 123 33.96 -8.67 21.97
C LEU A 123 32.44 -8.54 21.81
N ILE A 124 31.96 -7.45 21.20
CA ILE A 124 30.53 -7.20 20.96
C ILE A 124 30.03 -8.12 19.85
N ASP A 125 30.77 -8.22 18.75
CA ASP A 125 30.41 -9.13 17.66
C ASP A 125 30.30 -10.58 18.15
N ASP A 126 31.29 -11.04 18.92
CA ASP A 126 31.29 -12.37 19.53
C ASP A 126 30.12 -12.60 20.50
N LEU A 127 29.70 -11.54 21.20
CA LEU A 127 28.58 -11.58 22.13
C LEU A 127 27.25 -11.66 21.39
N VAL A 128 27.08 -10.86 20.32
CA VAL A 128 25.90 -10.87 19.45
C VAL A 128 25.78 -12.22 18.74
N ASP A 129 26.89 -12.80 18.24
CA ASP A 129 26.87 -14.11 17.60
C ASP A 129 26.43 -15.21 18.59
N SER A 130 26.86 -15.15 19.86
CA SER A 130 26.34 -16.08 20.91
C SER A 130 24.86 -15.84 21.17
N TYR A 131 24.42 -14.59 21.22
CA TYR A 131 23.02 -14.23 21.43
C TYR A 131 22.12 -14.69 20.28
N ALA A 132 22.58 -14.56 19.03
CA ALA A 132 21.87 -15.02 17.84
C ALA A 132 21.60 -16.53 17.88
N VAL A 133 22.58 -17.33 18.32
CA VAL A 133 22.42 -18.78 18.48
C VAL A 133 21.37 -19.11 19.56
N GLU A 134 21.37 -18.40 20.68
CA GLU A 134 20.46 -18.67 21.80
C GLU A 134 19.02 -18.23 21.53
N THR A 135 18.85 -17.16 20.74
CA THR A 135 17.53 -16.61 20.39
C THR A 135 16.92 -17.23 19.14
N GLN A 136 17.69 -17.97 18.34
CA GLN A 136 17.25 -18.60 17.09
C GLN A 136 15.92 -19.37 17.23
N GLY A 137 15.77 -20.16 18.31
CA GLY A 137 14.57 -20.95 18.53
C GLY A 137 13.31 -20.12 18.85
N PHE A 138 13.46 -18.93 19.40
CA PHE A 138 12.36 -17.97 19.59
C PHE A 138 12.04 -17.27 18.27
N LEU A 139 13.05 -16.72 17.60
CA LEU A 139 12.91 -16.00 16.33
C LEU A 139 12.26 -16.88 15.26
N GLN A 140 12.62 -18.16 15.17
CA GLN A 140 11.99 -19.09 14.22
C GLN A 140 10.50 -19.30 14.51
N LYS A 141 10.10 -19.42 15.78
CA LYS A 141 8.68 -19.60 16.15
C LYS A 141 7.84 -18.37 15.89
N GLU A 142 8.38 -17.19 16.15
CA GLU A 142 7.71 -15.93 15.84
C GLU A 142 7.63 -15.72 14.32
N ALA A 143 8.68 -16.05 13.54
CA ALA A 143 8.65 -16.02 12.08
C ALA A 143 7.58 -16.96 11.50
N GLU A 144 7.46 -18.19 12.01
CA GLU A 144 6.37 -19.10 11.64
C GLU A 144 4.98 -18.53 11.99
N SER A 145 4.89 -17.75 13.06
CA SER A 145 3.63 -17.11 13.49
C SER A 145 3.28 -15.94 12.58
N VAL A 146 4.27 -15.15 12.15
CA VAL A 146 4.12 -14.13 11.10
C VAL A 146 3.58 -14.77 9.82
N GLU A 147 4.21 -15.83 9.33
CA GLU A 147 3.79 -16.53 8.11
C GLU A 147 2.35 -17.09 8.21
N LYS A 148 1.99 -17.68 9.35
CA LYS A 148 0.61 -18.15 9.57
C LYS A 148 -0.41 -17.00 9.53
N LEU A 149 -0.08 -15.84 10.10
CA LEU A 149 -0.96 -14.68 10.12
C LEU A 149 -1.06 -14.02 8.74
N ILE A 150 0.03 -13.97 7.98
CA ILE A 150 0.04 -13.50 6.59
C ILE A 150 -0.90 -14.35 5.74
N ASN A 151 -0.77 -15.67 5.80
CA ASN A 151 -1.62 -16.58 5.04
C ASN A 151 -3.09 -16.47 5.47
N ALA A 152 -3.37 -16.36 6.77
CA ALA A 152 -4.72 -16.16 7.27
C ALA A 152 -5.35 -14.82 6.80
N ALA A 153 -4.56 -13.75 6.73
CA ALA A 153 -5.00 -12.45 6.23
C ALA A 153 -5.34 -12.54 4.73
N ARG A 154 -4.47 -13.17 3.94
CA ARG A 154 -4.68 -13.39 2.50
C ARG A 154 -5.94 -14.21 2.23
N ASP A 155 -6.11 -15.33 2.91
CA ASP A 155 -7.28 -16.20 2.76
C ASP A 155 -8.60 -15.49 3.14
N SER A 156 -8.53 -14.59 4.13
CA SER A 156 -9.70 -13.84 4.62
C SER A 156 -10.01 -12.59 3.80
N ALA A 157 -9.14 -12.17 2.88
CA ALA A 157 -9.23 -10.87 2.24
C ALA A 157 -10.47 -10.71 1.35
N THR A 158 -10.92 -11.79 0.70
CA THR A 158 -12.19 -11.81 -0.05
C THR A 158 -13.43 -11.56 0.83
N SER A 159 -13.33 -11.76 2.14
CA SER A 159 -14.41 -11.49 3.11
C SER A 159 -14.46 -10.03 3.57
N GLY A 160 -13.52 -9.21 3.09
CA GLY A 160 -13.48 -7.78 3.33
C GLY A 160 -12.65 -7.36 4.55
N GLU A 161 -12.31 -6.08 4.57
CA GLU A 161 -11.32 -5.51 5.48
C GLU A 161 -11.62 -5.70 6.97
N LYS A 162 -12.91 -5.70 7.36
CA LYS A 162 -13.33 -5.91 8.75
C LYS A 162 -12.87 -7.27 9.32
N VAL A 163 -12.74 -8.28 8.46
CA VAL A 163 -12.29 -9.63 8.86
C VAL A 163 -10.76 -9.69 8.88
N VAL A 164 -10.09 -8.99 7.95
CA VAL A 164 -8.62 -8.94 7.84
C VAL A 164 -8.00 -8.14 8.99
N LYS A 165 -8.61 -7.02 9.37
CA LYS A 165 -8.08 -6.11 10.39
C LYS A 165 -7.62 -6.80 11.69
N PRO A 166 -8.41 -7.65 12.38
CA PRO A 166 -7.95 -8.31 13.61
C PRO A 166 -6.81 -9.31 13.39
N ILE A 167 -6.61 -9.82 12.16
CA ILE A 167 -5.47 -10.67 11.81
C ILE A 167 -4.22 -9.80 11.67
N VAL A 168 -4.34 -8.67 10.96
CA VAL A 168 -3.27 -7.66 10.86
C VAL A 168 -2.90 -7.10 12.23
N ASP A 169 -3.87 -6.87 13.12
CA ASP A 169 -3.62 -6.43 14.50
C ASP A 169 -2.70 -7.42 15.25
N LYS A 170 -2.89 -8.74 15.05
CA LYS A 170 -2.02 -9.76 15.63
C LYS A 170 -0.67 -9.85 14.94
N LEU A 171 -0.64 -9.70 13.61
CA LEU A 171 0.60 -9.70 12.83
C LEU A 171 1.55 -8.60 13.30
N VAL A 172 1.03 -7.38 13.50
CA VAL A 172 1.79 -6.25 14.05
C VAL A 172 2.44 -6.60 15.39
N VAL A 173 1.70 -7.26 16.30
CA VAL A 173 2.22 -7.64 17.61
C VAL A 173 3.33 -8.68 17.51
N VAL A 174 3.11 -9.73 16.72
CA VAL A 174 4.11 -10.81 16.53
C VAL A 174 5.36 -10.27 15.83
N ALA A 175 5.21 -9.43 14.81
CA ALA A 175 6.34 -8.82 14.10
C ALA A 175 7.17 -7.92 15.04
N ARG A 176 6.53 -7.10 15.88
CA ARG A 176 7.23 -6.29 16.89
C ARG A 176 7.94 -7.13 17.95
N ASN A 177 7.35 -8.24 18.37
CA ASN A 177 8.01 -9.16 19.32
C ASN A 177 9.24 -9.82 18.70
N TRP A 178 9.13 -10.22 17.42
CA TRP A 178 10.25 -10.76 16.66
C TRP A 178 11.38 -9.73 16.55
N ASP A 179 11.03 -8.53 16.09
CA ASP A 179 11.98 -7.44 15.86
C ASP A 179 12.71 -7.04 17.15
N LYS A 180 11.98 -6.90 18.26
CA LYS A 180 12.59 -6.59 19.56
C LYS A 180 13.74 -7.53 19.91
N VAL A 181 13.62 -8.82 19.61
CA VAL A 181 14.67 -9.82 19.91
C VAL A 181 15.74 -9.86 18.82
N ALA A 182 15.40 -9.55 17.57
CA ALA A 182 16.31 -9.53 16.43
C ALA A 182 17.16 -8.24 16.34
N GLN A 183 16.71 -7.15 16.97
CA GLN A 183 17.33 -5.82 16.86
C GLN A 183 18.84 -5.78 17.09
N PRO A 184 19.44 -6.39 18.13
CA PRO A 184 20.89 -6.38 18.30
C PRO A 184 21.63 -7.12 17.17
N ILE A 185 20.98 -8.13 16.56
CA ILE A 185 21.51 -8.89 15.42
C ILE A 185 21.46 -8.02 14.16
N GLN A 186 20.35 -7.31 13.92
CA GLN A 186 20.19 -6.36 12.80
C GLN A 186 21.24 -5.24 12.87
N LEU A 187 21.43 -4.63 14.03
CA LEU A 187 22.41 -3.57 14.25
C LEU A 187 23.85 -4.05 14.00
N SER A 188 24.22 -5.21 14.55
CA SER A 188 25.54 -5.81 14.31
C SER A 188 25.74 -6.24 12.85
N ALA A 189 24.71 -6.75 12.17
CA ALA A 189 24.78 -7.10 10.75
C ALA A 189 25.03 -5.84 9.89
N LYS A 190 24.29 -4.77 10.14
CA LYS A 190 24.47 -3.47 9.48
C LYS A 190 25.86 -2.89 9.71
N ALA A 191 26.33 -2.87 10.97
CA ALA A 191 27.69 -2.42 11.33
C ALA A 191 28.80 -3.21 10.62
N ARG A 192 28.56 -4.51 10.35
CA ARG A 192 29.49 -5.38 9.63
C ARG A 192 29.33 -5.32 8.10
N GLY A 193 28.33 -4.59 7.60
CA GLY A 193 28.02 -4.52 6.17
C GLY A 193 27.56 -5.85 5.58
N ILE A 194 26.89 -6.70 6.38
CA ILE A 194 26.34 -7.99 5.97
C ILE A 194 24.82 -7.99 6.10
N ASP A 195 24.17 -8.86 5.32
CA ASP A 195 22.72 -9.01 5.37
C ASP A 195 22.30 -9.91 6.54
N HIS A 196 21.12 -9.62 7.11
CA HIS A 196 20.43 -10.52 8.03
C HIS A 196 19.22 -11.14 7.32
N ASP A 197 19.44 -12.27 6.65
CA ASP A 197 18.43 -12.96 5.82
C ASP A 197 17.07 -13.12 6.51
N PRO A 198 16.97 -13.54 7.80
CA PRO A 198 15.68 -13.67 8.47
C PRO A 198 14.88 -12.36 8.57
N SER A 199 15.56 -11.22 8.75
CA SER A 199 14.88 -9.91 8.76
C SER A 199 14.36 -9.56 7.36
N HIS A 200 15.15 -9.83 6.31
CA HIS A 200 14.72 -9.63 4.93
C HIS A 200 13.50 -10.48 4.58
N GLU A 201 13.51 -11.77 4.93
CA GLU A 201 12.40 -12.68 4.66
C GLU A 201 11.09 -12.16 5.28
N ILE A 202 11.11 -11.79 6.56
CA ILE A 202 9.90 -11.27 7.23
C ILE A 202 9.45 -9.94 6.63
N ALA A 203 10.38 -9.00 6.39
CA ALA A 203 10.06 -7.70 5.80
C ALA A 203 9.40 -7.87 4.43
N TYR A 204 9.97 -8.70 3.55
CA TYR A 204 9.41 -8.95 2.22
C TYR A 204 8.10 -9.74 2.24
N SER A 205 7.92 -10.66 3.19
CA SER A 205 6.64 -11.37 3.38
C SER A 205 5.53 -10.41 3.81
N ILE A 206 5.79 -9.52 4.77
CA ILE A 206 4.82 -8.49 5.20
C ILE A 206 4.54 -7.51 4.05
N ARG A 207 5.56 -7.10 3.31
CA ARG A 207 5.43 -6.23 2.13
C ARG A 207 4.55 -6.89 1.06
N SER A 208 4.77 -8.18 0.78
CA SER A 208 3.95 -8.93 -0.16
C SER A 208 2.49 -8.94 0.25
N LEU A 209 2.19 -9.13 1.54
CA LEU A 209 0.81 -9.03 2.04
C LEU A 209 0.23 -7.63 1.82
N ALA A 210 0.99 -6.57 2.12
CA ALA A 210 0.53 -5.19 1.91
C ALA A 210 0.17 -4.93 0.45
N ILE A 211 0.99 -5.42 -0.49
CA ILE A 211 0.75 -5.33 -1.92
C ILE A 211 -0.51 -6.12 -2.33
N ASP A 212 -0.65 -7.36 -1.87
CA ASP A 212 -1.80 -8.22 -2.17
C ASP A 212 -3.12 -7.59 -1.69
N LEU A 213 -3.15 -7.12 -0.44
CA LEU A 213 -4.33 -6.48 0.17
C LEU A 213 -4.79 -5.24 -0.60
N PHE A 214 -3.86 -4.45 -1.14
CA PHE A 214 -4.21 -3.29 -1.94
C PHE A 214 -4.63 -3.70 -3.36
N ASN A 215 -3.78 -4.43 -4.08
CA ASN A 215 -3.97 -4.69 -5.50
C ASN A 215 -5.18 -5.59 -5.78
N GLU A 216 -5.44 -6.58 -4.93
CA GLU A 216 -6.53 -7.54 -5.15
C GLU A 216 -7.83 -7.16 -4.44
N HIS A 217 -7.75 -6.37 -3.36
CA HIS A 217 -8.88 -6.14 -2.47
C HIS A 217 -9.15 -4.68 -2.11
N ASP A 218 -8.36 -3.74 -2.64
CA ASP A 218 -8.49 -2.30 -2.42
C ASP A 218 -8.41 -1.86 -0.94
N MET A 219 -7.75 -2.65 -0.10
CA MET A 219 -7.64 -2.41 1.35
C MET A 219 -6.49 -1.44 1.69
N LEU A 220 -6.62 -0.21 1.19
CA LEU A 220 -5.60 0.85 1.32
C LEU A 220 -5.13 1.07 2.77
N ASP A 221 -6.05 1.15 3.74
CA ASP A 221 -5.70 1.42 5.14
C ASP A 221 -4.85 0.29 5.75
N GLN A 222 -5.13 -0.98 5.41
CA GLN A 222 -4.31 -2.10 5.90
C GLN A 222 -2.94 -2.13 5.22
N SER A 223 -2.87 -1.82 3.92
CA SER A 223 -1.60 -1.77 3.19
C SER A 223 -0.69 -0.66 3.72
N GLN A 224 -1.22 0.56 3.93
CA GLN A 224 -0.46 1.67 4.53
C GLN A 224 0.08 1.28 5.91
N ARG A 225 -0.76 0.69 6.76
CA ARG A 225 -0.36 0.27 8.09
C ARG A 225 0.74 -0.80 8.09
N LEU A 226 0.70 -1.74 7.15
CA LEU A 226 1.75 -2.76 7.01
C LEU A 226 3.04 -2.14 6.45
N THR A 227 2.94 -1.20 5.50
CA THR A 227 4.09 -0.44 4.99
C THR A 227 4.77 0.36 6.10
N GLU A 228 4.00 1.10 6.92
CA GLU A 228 4.49 1.84 8.10
C GLU A 228 5.18 0.91 9.11
N LEU A 229 4.59 -0.27 9.36
CA LEU A 229 5.21 -1.28 10.23
C LEU A 229 6.58 -1.70 9.71
N ILE A 230 6.74 -1.92 8.42
CA ILE A 230 8.03 -2.33 7.86
C ILE A 230 9.07 -1.20 7.98
N GLN A 231 8.66 0.07 7.78
CA GLN A 231 9.55 1.22 8.00
C GLN A 231 10.02 1.32 9.46
N GLU A 232 9.16 0.99 10.40
CA GLU A 232 9.46 0.99 11.83
C GLU A 232 10.44 -0.13 12.22
N LEU A 233 10.18 -1.37 11.78
CA LEU A 233 10.90 -2.56 12.28
C LEU A 233 12.17 -2.91 11.51
N PHE A 234 12.38 -2.35 10.31
CA PHE A 234 13.48 -2.78 9.45
C PHE A 234 14.29 -1.59 8.93
N ALA A 235 14.43 -0.55 9.75
CA ALA A 235 15.21 0.65 9.42
C ALA A 235 16.71 0.36 9.22
N GLU A 236 17.19 -0.75 9.77
CA GLU A 236 18.57 -1.21 9.68
C GLU A 236 18.87 -1.97 8.37
N LEU A 237 17.87 -2.20 7.51
CA LEU A 237 18.01 -2.90 6.24
C LEU A 237 17.91 -1.93 5.04
N PRO A 238 19.03 -1.46 4.47
CA PRO A 238 19.01 -0.41 3.44
C PRO A 238 18.13 -0.74 2.22
N GLU A 239 18.20 -1.98 1.72
CA GLU A 239 17.40 -2.38 0.55
C GLU A 239 15.89 -2.37 0.85
N VAL A 240 15.49 -2.83 2.04
CA VAL A 240 14.07 -2.83 2.46
C VAL A 240 13.59 -1.39 2.61
N VAL A 241 14.38 -0.53 3.25
CA VAL A 241 14.06 0.87 3.47
C VAL A 241 13.76 1.58 2.15
N GLU A 242 14.64 1.44 1.14
CA GLU A 242 14.43 2.04 -0.18
C GLU A 242 13.10 1.60 -0.82
N ARG A 243 12.81 0.29 -0.80
CA ARG A 243 11.57 -0.26 -1.39
C ARG A 243 10.31 0.20 -0.68
N VAL A 244 10.36 0.27 0.65
CA VAL A 244 9.19 0.60 1.45
C VAL A 244 8.90 2.11 1.39
N TYR A 245 9.92 2.95 1.19
CA TYR A 245 9.70 4.37 0.85
C TYR A 245 8.97 4.53 -0.48
N GLU A 246 9.37 3.80 -1.53
CA GLU A 246 8.65 3.81 -2.82
C GLU A 246 7.17 3.40 -2.65
N ASP A 247 6.92 2.35 -1.88
CA ASP A 247 5.56 1.87 -1.60
C ASP A 247 4.74 2.89 -0.80
N ALA A 248 5.33 3.52 0.22
CA ALA A 248 4.67 4.54 1.04
C ALA A 248 4.26 5.76 0.19
N ASP A 249 5.18 6.27 -0.63
CA ASP A 249 4.92 7.37 -1.57
C ASP A 249 3.79 7.00 -2.55
N ALA A 250 3.79 5.79 -3.08
CA ALA A 250 2.74 5.33 -3.99
C ALA A 250 1.36 5.31 -3.30
N LEU A 251 1.28 4.75 -2.09
CA LEU A 251 0.05 4.68 -1.31
C LEU A 251 -0.45 6.07 -0.88
N GLU A 252 0.45 7.00 -0.51
CA GLU A 252 0.09 8.39 -0.18
C GLU A 252 -0.49 9.12 -1.40
N ASN A 253 0.12 8.95 -2.58
CA ASN A 253 -0.39 9.53 -3.82
C ASN A 253 -1.78 8.98 -4.16
N ILE A 254 -2.03 7.69 -3.96
CA ILE A 254 -3.34 7.06 -4.13
C ILE A 254 -4.36 7.63 -3.14
N ALA A 255 -4.00 7.71 -1.85
CA ALA A 255 -4.87 8.25 -0.79
C ALA A 255 -5.25 9.70 -1.08
N SER A 256 -4.27 10.53 -1.44
CA SER A 256 -4.47 11.92 -1.84
C SER A 256 -5.40 12.04 -3.05
N GLY A 257 -5.19 11.20 -4.07
CA GLY A 257 -6.06 11.13 -5.24
C GLY A 257 -7.51 10.79 -4.87
N ARG A 258 -7.73 9.79 -4.01
CA ARG A 258 -9.07 9.42 -3.49
C ARG A 258 -9.72 10.59 -2.76
N GLN A 259 -8.97 11.28 -1.91
CA GLN A 259 -9.48 12.42 -1.16
C GLN A 259 -9.87 13.59 -2.07
N MET A 260 -9.05 13.90 -3.08
CA MET A 260 -9.36 14.94 -4.07
C MET A 260 -10.66 14.64 -4.82
N VAL A 261 -10.86 13.38 -5.22
CA VAL A 261 -12.08 12.94 -5.91
C VAL A 261 -13.29 13.02 -4.97
N ALA A 262 -13.15 12.59 -3.72
CA ALA A 262 -14.20 12.68 -2.71
C ALA A 262 -14.61 14.14 -2.43
N GLU A 263 -13.64 15.05 -2.27
CA GLU A 263 -13.91 16.48 -2.05
C GLU A 263 -14.56 17.13 -3.28
N LYS A 264 -14.09 16.78 -4.48
CA LYS A 264 -14.67 17.24 -5.74
C LYS A 264 -16.15 16.87 -5.87
N PHE A 265 -16.53 15.67 -5.42
CA PHE A 265 -17.88 15.14 -5.52
C PHE A 265 -18.59 15.06 -4.17
N LYS A 266 -18.23 15.94 -3.21
CA LYS A 266 -18.79 15.95 -1.86
C LYS A 266 -20.31 16.06 -1.81
N GLU A 267 -20.92 16.75 -2.77
CA GLU A 267 -22.38 16.89 -2.89
C GLU A 267 -23.08 15.54 -3.14
N PHE A 268 -22.36 14.55 -3.68
CA PHE A 268 -22.80 13.17 -3.87
C PHE A 268 -22.35 12.25 -2.74
N ASN A 269 -21.67 12.75 -1.71
CA ASN A 269 -21.07 11.96 -0.62
C ASN A 269 -20.39 10.69 -1.12
N LEU A 270 -19.49 10.86 -2.09
CA LEU A 270 -18.73 9.78 -2.70
C LEU A 270 -17.77 9.18 -1.66
N SER A 271 -17.78 7.85 -1.52
CA SER A 271 -16.94 7.09 -0.60
C SER A 271 -16.66 5.72 -1.21
N GLY A 272 -15.41 5.51 -1.63
CA GLY A 272 -15.00 4.34 -2.42
C GLY A 272 -15.90 4.14 -3.63
N ASP A 273 -16.40 2.92 -3.80
CA ASP A 273 -17.33 2.55 -4.88
C ASP A 273 -18.80 2.91 -4.60
N THR A 274 -19.09 3.81 -3.67
CA THR A 274 -20.47 4.18 -3.33
C THR A 274 -20.67 5.68 -3.25
N PHE A 275 -21.89 6.14 -3.54
CA PHE A 275 -22.29 7.54 -3.38
C PHE A 275 -23.67 7.61 -2.71
N THR A 276 -24.01 8.75 -2.11
CA THR A 276 -25.32 8.98 -1.49
C THR A 276 -26.06 10.10 -2.20
N TRP A 277 -27.32 9.84 -2.57
CA TRP A 277 -28.20 10.84 -3.16
C TRP A 277 -29.56 10.82 -2.46
N LYS A 278 -30.02 11.99 -2.00
CA LYS A 278 -31.28 12.16 -1.24
C LYS A 278 -31.44 11.17 -0.07
N GLY A 279 -30.34 10.95 0.67
CA GLY A 279 -30.32 10.07 1.84
C GLY A 279 -30.27 8.57 1.54
N GLN A 280 -30.18 8.16 0.27
CA GLN A 280 -30.03 6.76 -0.13
C GLN A 280 -28.63 6.50 -0.68
N ARG A 281 -28.01 5.40 -0.25
CA ARG A 281 -26.68 4.96 -0.70
C ARG A 281 -26.82 4.06 -1.93
N TYR A 282 -25.95 4.29 -2.91
CA TYR A 282 -25.90 3.57 -4.18
C TYR A 282 -24.49 3.04 -4.44
N ASP A 283 -24.41 1.83 -4.97
CA ASP A 283 -23.16 1.16 -5.35
C ASP A 283 -22.88 1.40 -6.84
N ILE A 284 -21.75 2.02 -7.12
CA ILE A 284 -21.29 2.36 -8.48
C ILE A 284 -21.07 1.08 -9.29
N GLY A 285 -20.60 0.01 -8.65
CA GLY A 285 -20.38 -1.27 -9.30
C GLY A 285 -21.65 -1.94 -9.81
N ASN A 286 -22.81 -1.52 -9.30
CA ASN A 286 -24.12 -2.00 -9.73
C ASN A 286 -24.78 -1.16 -10.83
N ILE A 287 -24.12 -0.10 -11.30
CA ILE A 287 -24.63 0.73 -12.40
C ILE A 287 -24.56 -0.07 -13.70
N LYS A 288 -25.72 -0.33 -14.29
CA LYS A 288 -25.90 -1.05 -15.54
C LYS A 288 -25.95 -0.12 -16.74
N HIS A 289 -26.66 1.00 -16.62
CA HIS A 289 -26.79 2.01 -17.66
C HIS A 289 -26.69 3.41 -17.07
N LEU A 290 -26.04 4.32 -17.79
CA LEU A 290 -25.95 5.74 -17.49
C LEU A 290 -26.68 6.54 -18.56
N GLY A 291 -27.25 7.69 -18.22
CA GLY A 291 -27.78 8.61 -19.21
C GLY A 291 -27.62 10.03 -18.75
N PHE A 292 -27.18 10.91 -19.63
CA PHE A 292 -27.03 12.33 -19.31
C PHE A 292 -27.77 13.18 -20.33
N TYR A 293 -28.69 14.00 -19.82
CA TYR A 293 -29.48 14.91 -20.62
C TYR A 293 -29.25 16.33 -20.15
N ARG A 294 -28.87 17.22 -21.06
CA ARG A 294 -28.69 18.65 -20.80
C ARG A 294 -29.54 19.43 -21.81
N SER A 295 -30.27 20.43 -21.34
CA SER A 295 -31.13 21.25 -22.17
C SER A 295 -31.07 22.72 -21.74
N ILE A 296 -31.10 23.61 -22.73
CA ILE A 296 -31.22 25.05 -22.54
C ILE A 296 -32.55 25.47 -23.15
N THR A 297 -33.45 25.99 -22.34
CA THR A 297 -34.74 26.49 -22.76
C THR A 297 -34.68 28.01 -22.85
N SER A 298 -34.86 28.56 -24.06
CA SER A 298 -34.97 30.00 -24.28
C SER A 298 -36.42 30.44 -24.12
N HIS A 299 -36.68 31.34 -23.19
CA HIS A 299 -38.00 31.93 -22.95
C HIS A 299 -38.18 33.13 -23.87
N LYS A 300 -39.28 33.19 -24.62
CA LYS A 300 -39.59 34.32 -25.51
C LYS A 300 -40.94 34.94 -25.19
N THR A 301 -41.00 36.27 -25.17
CA THR A 301 -42.24 37.05 -25.11
C THR A 301 -42.31 37.92 -26.35
N ASN A 302 -43.41 37.87 -27.10
CA ASN A 302 -43.54 38.59 -28.39
C ASN A 302 -42.35 38.36 -29.35
N PHE A 303 -41.89 37.11 -29.47
CA PHE A 303 -40.72 36.71 -30.26
C PHE A 303 -39.36 37.27 -29.82
N VAL A 304 -39.32 38.07 -28.74
CA VAL A 304 -38.09 38.58 -28.13
C VAL A 304 -37.64 37.63 -27.02
N GLU A 305 -36.36 37.27 -26.99
CA GLU A 305 -35.78 36.45 -25.92
C GLU A 305 -35.78 37.20 -24.59
N THR A 306 -36.37 36.57 -23.56
CA THR A 306 -36.60 37.11 -22.22
C THR A 306 -35.77 36.41 -21.14
N GLY A 307 -35.14 35.28 -21.45
CA GLY A 307 -34.27 34.56 -20.53
C GLY A 307 -33.94 33.16 -21.03
N LYS A 308 -32.99 32.50 -20.37
CA LYS A 308 -32.65 31.10 -20.60
C LYS A 308 -32.70 30.34 -19.28
N THR A 309 -33.29 29.16 -19.27
CA THR A 309 -33.18 28.19 -18.18
C THR A 309 -32.37 27.00 -18.65
N GLU A 310 -31.60 26.43 -17.74
CA GLU A 310 -30.77 25.27 -18.03
C GLU A 310 -31.13 24.12 -17.11
N LYS A 311 -31.29 22.93 -17.69
CA LYS A 311 -31.60 21.71 -16.95
C LYS A 311 -30.62 20.61 -17.34
N ALA A 312 -30.05 19.96 -16.32
CA ALA A 312 -29.29 18.73 -16.47
C ALA A 312 -29.92 17.61 -15.64
N ILE A 313 -29.96 16.41 -16.20
CA ILE A 313 -30.47 15.20 -15.55
C ILE A 313 -29.49 14.08 -15.83
N LEU A 314 -28.95 13.49 -14.76
CA LEU A 314 -28.21 12.24 -14.79
C LEU A 314 -29.16 11.11 -14.38
N SER A 315 -29.36 10.13 -15.27
CA SER A 315 -30.16 8.95 -15.03
C SER A 315 -29.25 7.73 -14.85
N LEU A 316 -29.45 6.99 -13.78
CA LEU A 316 -28.70 5.77 -13.46
C LEU A 316 -29.69 4.61 -13.45
N THR A 317 -29.39 3.52 -14.15
CA THR A 317 -30.13 2.26 -14.05
C THR A 317 -29.22 1.21 -13.45
N PHE A 318 -29.66 0.54 -12.41
CA PHE A 318 -28.89 -0.47 -11.69
C PHE A 318 -29.23 -1.89 -12.15
N ASN A 319 -28.38 -2.85 -11.81
CA ASN A 319 -28.54 -4.26 -12.17
C ASN A 319 -29.88 -4.88 -11.70
N ASN A 320 -30.42 -4.41 -10.58
CA ASN A 320 -31.72 -4.81 -10.04
C ASN A 320 -32.93 -4.18 -10.75
N GLY A 321 -32.71 -3.35 -11.79
CA GLY A 321 -33.75 -2.62 -12.51
C GLY A 321 -34.17 -1.30 -11.87
N GLN A 322 -33.62 -0.93 -10.71
CA GLN A 322 -33.87 0.38 -10.09
C GLN A 322 -33.34 1.49 -10.99
N THR A 323 -34.10 2.58 -11.13
CA THR A 323 -33.67 3.78 -11.84
C THR A 323 -33.68 4.99 -10.91
N VAL A 324 -32.60 5.78 -10.94
CA VAL A 324 -32.43 6.97 -10.12
C VAL A 324 -32.14 8.15 -11.03
N LYS A 325 -32.75 9.30 -10.76
CA LYS A 325 -32.51 10.55 -11.48
C LYS A 325 -31.92 11.59 -10.53
N LEU A 326 -30.73 12.07 -10.89
CA LEU A 326 -30.03 13.15 -10.21
C LEU A 326 -30.29 14.42 -11.04
N SER A 327 -30.96 15.39 -10.41
CA SER A 327 -31.21 16.71 -10.98
C SER A 327 -31.38 17.72 -9.84
N PHE A 328 -30.93 18.94 -10.09
CA PHE A 328 -31.18 20.10 -9.25
C PHE A 328 -32.40 20.82 -9.87
N ASP A 329 -33.61 20.53 -9.39
CA ASP A 329 -34.88 21.08 -9.94
C ASP A 329 -35.15 22.53 -9.47
N GLU A 330 -35.98 23.26 -10.23
CA GLU A 330 -36.32 24.69 -10.06
C GLU A 330 -37.36 25.04 -8.99
N GLU A 331 -38.01 24.05 -8.36
CA GLU A 331 -39.09 24.33 -7.41
C GLU A 331 -38.58 24.39 -5.97
N GLY A 332 -37.93 25.51 -5.65
CA GLY A 332 -37.53 25.86 -4.29
C GLY A 332 -37.36 27.36 -4.16
N ILE A 333 -38.26 28.01 -3.43
CA ILE A 333 -38.21 29.41 -3.01
C ILE A 333 -37.08 29.57 -1.98
N PHE A 334 -35.84 29.30 -2.37
CA PHE A 334 -34.63 29.67 -1.64
C PHE A 334 -33.54 29.92 -2.67
N TRP A 335 -33.06 31.15 -2.65
CA TRP A 335 -31.98 31.69 -3.48
C TRP A 335 -30.76 30.77 -3.51
N ASN A 336 -30.65 29.91 -4.54
CA ASN A 336 -29.48 29.04 -4.68
C ASN A 336 -28.40 29.75 -5.50
N LYS A 337 -27.33 30.16 -4.81
CA LYS A 337 -26.19 30.89 -5.38
C LYS A 337 -25.32 29.90 -6.17
N ASN A 338 -25.45 29.94 -7.50
CA ASN A 338 -24.57 29.33 -8.52
C ASN A 338 -25.01 28.00 -9.17
N ARG A 339 -26.22 27.99 -9.74
CA ARG A 339 -26.78 26.87 -10.55
C ARG A 339 -25.89 26.39 -11.69
N THR A 340 -25.11 27.29 -12.30
CA THR A 340 -24.13 26.91 -13.33
C THR A 340 -23.09 25.95 -12.76
N GLN A 341 -22.67 26.14 -11.50
CA GLN A 341 -21.74 25.25 -10.81
C GLN A 341 -22.38 23.89 -10.50
N GLU A 342 -23.64 23.83 -10.06
CA GLU A 342 -24.34 22.56 -9.80
C GLU A 342 -24.50 21.73 -11.09
N ILE A 343 -24.86 22.38 -12.21
CA ILE A 343 -24.97 21.72 -13.51
C ILE A 343 -23.59 21.22 -13.97
N GLN A 344 -22.55 22.00 -13.73
CA GLN A 344 -21.18 21.61 -14.02
C GLN A 344 -20.73 20.42 -13.16
N SER A 345 -20.97 20.45 -11.85
CA SER A 345 -20.67 19.35 -10.94
C SER A 345 -21.38 18.06 -11.36
N LEU A 346 -22.66 18.13 -11.75
CA LEU A 346 -23.42 16.98 -12.24
C LEU A 346 -22.85 16.41 -13.55
N ALA A 347 -22.42 17.29 -14.47
CA ALA A 347 -21.80 16.89 -15.73
C ALA A 347 -20.43 16.24 -15.49
N GLU A 348 -19.64 16.77 -14.56
CA GLU A 348 -18.36 16.20 -14.16
C GLU A 348 -18.53 14.86 -13.45
N PHE A 349 -19.55 14.71 -12.61
CA PHE A 349 -19.88 13.44 -11.95
C PHE A 349 -20.36 12.40 -12.95
N TYR A 350 -21.17 12.78 -13.93
CA TYR A 350 -21.48 11.92 -15.07
C TYR A 350 -20.21 11.48 -15.81
N GLY A 351 -19.29 12.40 -16.08
CA GLY A 351 -18.00 12.09 -16.73
C GLY A 351 -17.18 11.08 -15.91
N TYR A 352 -17.08 11.29 -14.60
CA TYR A 352 -16.43 10.37 -13.67
C TYR A 352 -17.08 8.98 -13.69
N LEU A 353 -18.39 8.88 -13.48
CA LEU A 353 -19.12 7.61 -13.52
C LEU A 353 -18.99 6.91 -14.87
N SER A 354 -19.06 7.68 -15.97
CA SER A 354 -18.92 7.14 -17.33
C SER A 354 -17.58 6.45 -17.49
N HIS A 355 -16.50 7.11 -17.06
CA HIS A 355 -15.14 6.58 -17.12
C HIS A 355 -14.98 5.29 -16.28
N ILE A 356 -15.33 5.32 -14.99
CA ILE A 356 -15.08 4.19 -14.08
C ILE A 356 -16.02 2.99 -14.29
N THR A 357 -17.12 3.16 -15.03
CA THR A 357 -18.06 2.08 -15.35
C THR A 357 -18.00 1.61 -16.80
N PHE A 358 -17.17 2.25 -17.64
CA PHE A 358 -17.16 2.05 -19.09
C PHE A 358 -17.02 0.57 -19.48
N ASP A 359 -15.97 -0.10 -19.02
CA ASP A 359 -15.68 -1.49 -19.42
C ASP A 359 -16.79 -2.46 -19.03
N ARG A 360 -17.37 -2.30 -17.82
CA ARG A 360 -18.50 -3.11 -17.35
C ARG A 360 -19.73 -2.91 -18.23
N ARG A 361 -20.03 -1.67 -18.59
CA ARG A 361 -21.18 -1.34 -19.47
C ARG A 361 -20.95 -1.80 -20.91
N VAL A 362 -19.72 -1.73 -21.44
CA VAL A 362 -19.37 -2.32 -22.75
C VAL A 362 -19.56 -3.83 -22.73
N LYS A 363 -18.99 -4.51 -21.73
CA LYS A 363 -19.04 -5.97 -21.57
C LYS A 363 -20.48 -6.50 -21.58
N PHE A 364 -21.41 -5.79 -20.95
CA PHE A 364 -22.84 -6.15 -20.98
C PHE A 364 -23.39 -6.33 -22.41
N TYR A 365 -22.97 -5.49 -23.37
CA TYR A 365 -23.38 -5.60 -24.77
C TYR A 365 -22.54 -6.62 -25.54
N GLU A 366 -21.24 -6.71 -25.29
CA GLU A 366 -20.38 -7.71 -25.93
C GLU A 366 -20.81 -9.14 -25.58
N ASP A 367 -21.21 -9.39 -24.33
CA ASP A 367 -21.75 -10.68 -23.91
C ASP A 367 -23.08 -11.00 -24.62
N GLN A 368 -23.86 -10.01 -25.09
CA GLN A 368 -25.02 -10.27 -25.96
C GLN A 368 -24.58 -10.67 -27.37
N ILE A 369 -23.56 -10.01 -27.93
CA ILE A 369 -23.02 -10.36 -29.25
C ILE A 369 -22.50 -11.80 -29.24
N ALA A 370 -21.74 -12.19 -28.22
CA ALA A 370 -21.21 -13.55 -28.09
C ALA A 370 -22.33 -14.61 -28.01
N ARG A 371 -23.40 -14.31 -27.27
CA ARG A 371 -24.52 -15.26 -27.07
C ARG A 371 -25.49 -15.32 -28.24
N ASN A 372 -25.84 -14.18 -28.82
CA ASN A 372 -26.97 -14.04 -29.74
C ASN A 372 -26.55 -13.67 -31.17
N GLY A 373 -25.29 -13.26 -31.38
CA GLY A 373 -24.82 -12.70 -32.65
C GLY A 373 -25.26 -11.25 -32.91
N PHE A 374 -25.96 -10.63 -31.97
CA PHE A 374 -26.40 -9.23 -32.00
C PHE A 374 -26.47 -8.66 -30.58
N TRP A 375 -26.46 -7.34 -30.44
CA TRP A 375 -26.84 -6.67 -29.19
C TRP A 375 -28.13 -5.88 -29.37
N THR A 376 -28.83 -5.68 -28.26
CA THR A 376 -30.05 -4.88 -28.20
C THR A 376 -29.77 -3.52 -27.57
N TYR A 377 -30.29 -2.46 -28.18
CA TYR A 377 -30.15 -1.10 -27.67
C TYR A 377 -31.26 -0.22 -28.25
N ASP A 378 -31.99 0.51 -27.41
CA ASP A 378 -33.12 1.39 -27.79
C ASP A 378 -34.08 0.80 -28.85
N GLU A 379 -34.67 -0.36 -28.53
CA GLU A 379 -35.58 -1.12 -29.42
C GLU A 379 -34.94 -1.64 -30.73
N CYS A 380 -33.65 -1.41 -30.96
CA CYS A 380 -32.92 -1.89 -32.13
C CYS A 380 -32.15 -3.19 -31.83
N TYR A 381 -32.05 -4.03 -32.86
CA TYR A 381 -31.15 -5.18 -32.89
C TYR A 381 -29.99 -4.86 -33.82
N PHE A 382 -28.77 -4.87 -33.30
CA PHE A 382 -27.57 -4.54 -34.05
C PHE A 382 -26.77 -5.80 -34.37
N TYR A 383 -26.68 -6.12 -35.66
CA TYR A 383 -25.91 -7.25 -36.15
C TYR A 383 -24.55 -6.75 -36.64
N PRO A 384 -23.43 -7.12 -35.97
CA PRO A 384 -22.10 -6.62 -36.29
C PRO A 384 -21.78 -6.68 -37.78
N ARG A 385 -21.33 -5.56 -38.34
CA ARG A 385 -20.94 -5.36 -39.75
C ARG A 385 -22.02 -5.70 -40.79
N LYS A 386 -23.28 -5.91 -40.38
CA LYS A 386 -24.37 -6.33 -41.26
C LYS A 386 -25.46 -5.27 -41.34
N LYS A 387 -26.26 -5.14 -40.28
CA LYS A 387 -27.51 -4.35 -40.31
C LYS A 387 -27.96 -3.93 -38.92
N VAL A 388 -28.82 -2.91 -38.88
CA VAL A 388 -29.64 -2.56 -37.72
C VAL A 388 -31.09 -2.91 -38.03
N VAL A 389 -31.78 -3.55 -37.11
CA VAL A 389 -33.22 -3.87 -37.23
C VAL A 389 -33.99 -3.03 -36.23
N PHE A 390 -34.84 -2.12 -36.73
CA PHE A 390 -35.70 -1.28 -35.90
C PHE A 390 -37.16 -1.58 -36.23
N ARG A 391 -37.91 -2.07 -35.23
CA ARG A 391 -39.34 -2.40 -35.36
C ARG A 391 -39.64 -3.29 -36.58
N GLY A 392 -38.81 -4.31 -36.79
CA GLY A 392 -38.94 -5.28 -37.89
C GLY A 392 -38.46 -4.77 -39.25
N LYS A 393 -37.90 -3.55 -39.34
CA LYS A 393 -37.33 -3.01 -40.58
C LYS A 393 -35.80 -3.07 -40.56
N ASP A 394 -35.24 -3.64 -41.61
CA ASP A 394 -33.80 -3.78 -41.80
C ASP A 394 -33.17 -2.51 -42.41
N PHE A 395 -32.01 -2.14 -41.86
CA PHE A 395 -31.13 -1.08 -42.33
C PHE A 395 -29.71 -1.62 -42.46
N ASP A 396 -29.33 -2.07 -43.66
CA ASP A 396 -27.98 -2.59 -43.91
C ASP A 396 -26.93 -1.48 -43.79
N VAL A 397 -25.81 -1.80 -43.15
CA VAL A 397 -24.70 -0.85 -42.91
C VAL A 397 -24.12 -0.32 -44.23
N SER A 398 -24.06 -1.16 -45.26
CA SER A 398 -23.49 -0.81 -46.56
C SER A 398 -24.39 0.08 -47.42
N SER A 399 -25.71 -0.04 -47.29
CA SER A 399 -26.70 0.64 -48.15
C SER A 399 -27.53 1.70 -47.42
N SER A 400 -27.35 1.85 -46.11
CA SER A 400 -28.02 2.87 -45.29
C SER A 400 -27.06 3.98 -44.85
N SER A 401 -27.63 5.16 -44.57
CA SER A 401 -27.00 6.31 -43.95
C SER A 401 -27.43 6.40 -42.50
N PHE A 402 -26.47 6.62 -41.61
CA PHE A 402 -26.67 6.79 -40.17
C PHE A 402 -26.28 8.22 -39.81
N LEU A 403 -27.28 9.09 -39.69
CA LEU A 403 -27.10 10.52 -39.50
C LEU A 403 -27.18 10.86 -38.02
N ARG A 404 -26.07 11.34 -37.46
CA ARG A 404 -26.01 11.76 -36.05
C ARG A 404 -26.73 13.10 -35.89
N SER A 405 -27.64 13.15 -34.92
CA SER A 405 -28.27 14.36 -34.38
C SER A 405 -28.04 14.42 -32.87
N TYR A 406 -28.43 15.52 -32.22
CA TYR A 406 -28.33 15.60 -30.77
C TYR A 406 -29.23 14.55 -30.09
N GLY A 407 -28.63 13.61 -29.37
CA GLY A 407 -29.33 12.57 -28.62
C GLY A 407 -29.97 11.45 -29.45
N CYS A 408 -29.74 11.38 -30.76
CA CYS A 408 -30.19 10.26 -31.58
C CYS A 408 -29.36 10.06 -32.86
N ILE A 409 -29.46 8.87 -33.44
CA ILE A 409 -29.00 8.55 -34.79
C ILE A 409 -30.23 8.21 -35.64
N GLU A 410 -30.39 8.94 -36.74
CA GLU A 410 -31.42 8.69 -37.73
C GLU A 410 -30.91 7.71 -38.79
N MET A 411 -31.74 6.72 -39.14
CA MET A 411 -31.43 5.68 -40.12
C MET A 411 -32.23 5.90 -41.41
N ARG A 412 -31.53 6.03 -42.54
CA ARG A 412 -32.14 6.22 -43.87
C ARG A 412 -31.46 5.33 -44.90
N LYS A 413 -32.12 5.00 -46.01
CA LYS A 413 -31.42 4.36 -47.14
C LYS A 413 -30.57 5.40 -47.91
N LYS A 414 -29.48 5.00 -48.56
CA LYS A 414 -28.58 5.93 -49.27
C LYS A 414 -29.20 6.54 -50.54
N ASP A 415 -30.19 5.89 -51.12
CA ASP A 415 -30.98 6.32 -52.29
C ASP A 415 -32.12 7.30 -51.94
N PHE A 416 -32.11 7.89 -50.72
CA PHE A 416 -33.16 8.78 -50.23
C PHE A 416 -33.25 10.09 -51.03
N GLY A 417 -34.29 10.21 -51.86
CA GLY A 417 -34.46 11.29 -52.84
C GLY A 417 -35.34 12.46 -52.38
N MET A 418 -35.54 13.44 -53.27
CA MET A 418 -36.35 14.64 -53.02
C MET A 418 -37.84 14.32 -52.80
N LEU A 419 -38.37 13.26 -53.44
CA LEU A 419 -39.74 12.77 -53.26
C LEU A 419 -39.97 12.13 -51.89
N ASP A 420 -38.95 11.49 -51.30
CA ASP A 420 -39.03 10.90 -49.95
C ASP A 420 -39.02 11.97 -48.85
N LYS A 421 -38.36 13.13 -49.10
CA LYS A 421 -38.43 14.31 -48.22
C LYS A 421 -39.85 14.88 -48.15
N ILE A 422 -40.56 14.94 -49.28
CA ILE A 422 -41.93 15.46 -49.34
C ILE A 422 -42.90 14.48 -48.65
N LYS A 423 -42.77 13.16 -48.89
CA LYS A 423 -43.56 12.14 -48.17
C LYS A 423 -43.31 12.15 -46.65
N ARG A 424 -42.11 12.55 -46.20
CA ARG A 424 -41.73 12.67 -44.78
C ARG A 424 -42.47 13.79 -44.06
N GLU A 425 -42.73 14.92 -44.70
CA GLU A 425 -43.49 16.03 -44.08
C GLU A 425 -44.97 15.72 -43.89
N VAL A 426 -45.50 14.74 -44.63
CA VAL A 426 -46.94 14.40 -44.68
C VAL A 426 -47.25 13.09 -43.92
N SER A 427 -46.25 12.29 -43.53
CA SER A 427 -46.46 10.98 -42.87
C SER A 427 -46.50 11.07 -41.34
N VAL A 428 -47.47 10.39 -40.72
CA VAL A 428 -47.66 10.26 -39.26
C VAL A 428 -46.70 9.22 -38.63
N THR A 429 -45.92 8.49 -39.43
CA THR A 429 -44.97 7.48 -38.94
C THR A 429 -43.69 8.10 -38.37
N LYS A 430 -43.34 7.72 -37.13
CA LYS A 430 -42.09 8.12 -36.45
C LYS A 430 -40.87 7.80 -37.34
N ILE A 431 -40.01 8.79 -37.54
CA ILE A 431 -38.75 8.65 -38.29
C ILE A 431 -37.94 7.50 -37.68
N PRO A 432 -37.42 6.54 -38.48
CA PRO A 432 -36.54 5.50 -37.97
C PRO A 432 -35.28 6.09 -37.37
N GLN A 433 -35.17 6.03 -36.05
CA GLN A 433 -34.06 6.55 -35.29
C GLN A 433 -33.93 5.76 -33.99
N PHE A 434 -32.73 5.74 -33.43
CA PHE A 434 -32.50 5.29 -32.06
C PHE A 434 -31.85 6.40 -31.26
N SER A 435 -32.21 6.52 -29.98
CA SER A 435 -31.62 7.44 -29.02
C SER A 435 -30.14 7.14 -28.82
N THR A 436 -29.35 8.14 -28.43
CA THR A 436 -27.96 7.93 -27.98
C THR A 436 -27.74 8.50 -26.58
N VAL A 437 -28.81 8.78 -25.85
CA VAL A 437 -28.76 9.44 -24.54
C VAL A 437 -28.35 8.47 -23.42
N THR A 438 -28.74 7.21 -23.54
CA THR A 438 -28.31 6.15 -22.63
C THR A 438 -26.97 5.58 -23.09
N ASP A 439 -26.01 5.43 -22.20
CA ASP A 439 -24.67 4.90 -22.45
C ASP A 439 -24.03 5.51 -23.70
N THR A 440 -24.07 6.85 -23.81
CA THR A 440 -23.62 7.59 -24.99
C THR A 440 -22.21 7.18 -25.42
N ASP A 441 -21.29 7.09 -24.47
CA ASP A 441 -19.90 6.65 -24.67
C ASP A 441 -19.81 5.21 -25.19
N VAL A 442 -20.55 4.29 -24.58
CA VAL A 442 -20.57 2.87 -24.96
C VAL A 442 -21.22 2.66 -26.33
N ILE A 443 -22.36 3.29 -26.62
CA ILE A 443 -23.02 3.09 -27.91
C ILE A 443 -22.16 3.59 -29.06
N PHE A 444 -21.46 4.73 -28.91
CA PHE A 444 -20.54 5.20 -29.94
C PHE A 444 -19.31 4.28 -30.07
N HIS A 445 -18.78 3.75 -28.96
CA HIS A 445 -17.73 2.73 -29.00
C HIS A 445 -18.17 1.46 -29.76
N LEU A 446 -19.37 0.93 -29.46
CA LEU A 446 -19.91 -0.26 -30.10
C LEU A 446 -20.21 -0.04 -31.59
N LEU A 447 -20.76 1.12 -31.95
CA LEU A 447 -21.03 1.46 -33.35
C LEU A 447 -19.74 1.56 -34.17
N GLU A 448 -18.69 2.13 -33.59
CA GLU A 448 -17.38 2.16 -34.24
C GLU A 448 -16.79 0.75 -34.36
N LYS A 449 -16.68 0.02 -33.24
CA LYS A 449 -16.01 -1.28 -33.14
C LYS A 449 -16.72 -2.37 -33.94
N HIS A 450 -18.04 -2.46 -33.83
CA HIS A 450 -18.83 -3.56 -34.37
C HIS A 450 -19.60 -3.21 -35.65
N MET A 451 -19.91 -1.93 -35.91
CA MET A 451 -20.60 -1.51 -37.15
C MET A 451 -19.70 -0.79 -38.14
N GLY A 452 -18.50 -0.36 -37.74
CA GLY A 452 -17.63 0.47 -38.59
C GLY A 452 -18.21 1.86 -38.85
N LEU A 453 -19.11 2.34 -38.00
CA LEU A 453 -19.75 3.66 -38.13
C LEU A 453 -18.98 4.67 -37.30
N ARG A 454 -18.50 5.74 -37.95
CA ARG A 454 -17.79 6.86 -37.32
C ARG A 454 -18.41 8.18 -37.75
N TRP A 455 -18.43 9.14 -36.84
CA TRP A 455 -18.81 10.52 -37.11
C TRP A 455 -17.62 11.40 -36.76
N LYS A 456 -17.32 12.40 -37.61
CA LYS A 456 -16.32 13.40 -37.26
C LYS A 456 -16.80 14.14 -36.00
N SER A 457 -15.90 14.28 -35.03
CA SER A 457 -16.09 15.02 -33.79
C SER A 457 -16.33 16.51 -34.06
#